data_AF-A0A832G9A6-F1
#
_entry.id   AF-A0A832G9A6-F1
#
_cell.length_a   1.000
_cell.length_b   1.000
_cell.length_c   1.000
_cell.angle_alpha   90.00
_cell.angle_beta   90.00
_cell.angle_gamma   90.00
#
_symmetry.space_group_name_H-M   'P 1'
#
loop_
_entity.id
_entity.type
_entity.pdbx_description
1 polymer ?
#
loop_
_entity_poly.entity_id
_entity_poly.type
_entity_poly.pdbx_seq_one_letter_code
_entity_poly.pdbx_strand_id
1 'polypeptide(L)'
;MLYGAGGSVMHEFIKKYILRFFGDLESGNFEVPLKALDDAAVFGNIVLKSDSHVVKPIFFPGGDIGRLAVSGTVNDIAVMGAEPVALTCGLILEEG
;
A
#
# COMPACT_ATOMS: atom_id res chain seq x y z
N MET A 1 17.85 -1.08 5.87
CA MET A 1 16.64 -1.30 6.68
C MET A 1 15.78 -0.04 6.81
N LEU A 2 16.37 1.16 7.01
CA LEU A 2 15.62 2.40 7.27
C LEU A 2 14.60 2.82 6.20
N TYR A 3 14.85 2.50 4.92
CA TYR A 3 13.95 2.89 3.82
C TYR A 3 12.61 2.15 3.80
N GLY A 4 12.46 1.03 4.51
CA GLY A 4 11.22 0.24 4.56
C GLY A 4 10.57 0.21 5.94
N ALA A 5 10.97 1.12 6.84
CA ALA A 5 10.55 1.11 8.25
C ALA A 5 9.36 2.03 8.55
N GLY A 6 8.74 2.65 7.54
CA GLY A 6 7.59 3.54 7.73
C GLY A 6 7.92 4.95 8.26
N GLY A 7 9.19 5.26 8.52
CA GLY A 7 9.61 6.52 9.15
C GLY A 7 10.01 7.64 8.18
N SER A 8 10.57 8.73 8.73
CA SER A 8 11.01 9.91 7.97
C SER A 8 11.98 9.59 6.83
N VAL A 9 12.87 8.60 7.02
CA VAL A 9 13.82 8.17 5.97
C VAL A 9 13.10 7.59 4.74
N MET A 10 12.03 6.82 4.95
CA MET A 10 11.17 6.32 3.87
C MET A 10 10.44 7.47 3.19
N HIS A 11 9.89 8.41 3.97
CA HIS A 11 9.16 9.57 3.45
C HIS A 11 10.02 10.43 2.53
N GLU A 12 11.25 10.75 2.95
CA GLU A 12 12.19 11.52 2.15
C GLU A 12 12.64 10.76 0.90
N PHE A 13 12.80 9.43 0.99
CA PHE A 13 13.05 8.60 -0.18
C PHE A 13 11.91 8.68 -1.20
N ILE A 14 10.66 8.55 -0.75
CA ILE A 14 9.47 8.62 -1.62
C ILE A 14 9.41 9.98 -2.31
N LYS A 15 9.57 11.09 -1.58
CA LYS A 15 9.56 12.44 -2.18
C LYS A 15 10.66 12.62 -3.22
N LYS A 16 11.90 12.23 -2.87
CA LYS A 16 13.08 12.51 -3.69
C LYS A 16 13.15 11.65 -4.96
N TYR A 17 12.68 10.40 -4.88
CA TYR A 17 12.89 9.41 -5.94
C TYR A 17 11.61 8.86 -6.55
N ILE A 18 10.47 8.88 -5.87
CA ILE A 18 9.20 8.38 -6.44
C ILE A 18 8.39 9.56 -6.97
N LEU A 19 8.05 10.52 -6.12
CA LEU A 19 7.23 11.67 -6.54
C LEU A 19 7.92 12.54 -7.59
N ARG A 20 9.25 12.65 -7.54
CA ARG A 20 10.02 13.37 -8.56
C ARG A 20 9.74 12.89 -9.99
N PHE A 21 9.49 11.60 -10.18
CA PHE A 21 9.30 11.02 -11.51
C PHE A 21 7.83 10.66 -11.80
N PHE A 22 7.04 10.36 -10.76
CA PHE A 22 5.68 9.85 -10.90
C PHE A 22 4.59 10.72 -10.28
N GLY A 23 4.95 11.79 -9.54
CA GLY A 23 4.01 12.59 -8.75
C GLY A 23 3.09 13.49 -9.57
N ASP A 24 3.54 13.93 -10.74
CA ASP A 24 2.81 14.82 -11.65
C ASP A 24 2.53 14.15 -13.00
N LEU A 25 2.30 12.82 -13.01
CA LEU A 25 1.81 12.15 -14.21
C LEU A 25 0.43 12.72 -14.55
N GLU A 26 0.37 13.59 -15.58
CA GLU A 26 -0.80 14.38 -15.98
C GLU A 26 -1.96 13.56 -16.59
N SER A 27 -2.00 12.24 -16.38
CA SER A 27 -2.80 11.33 -17.20
C SER A 27 -4.20 11.03 -16.66
N GLY A 28 -4.57 11.51 -15.47
CA GLY A 28 -5.85 11.13 -14.84
C GLY A 28 -6.42 12.19 -13.90
N ASN A 29 -7.75 12.27 -13.90
CA ASN A 29 -8.51 13.07 -12.94
C ASN A 29 -8.59 12.33 -11.60
N PHE A 30 -7.48 12.30 -10.87
CA PHE A 30 -7.38 11.67 -9.54
C PHE A 30 -7.94 12.60 -8.47
N GLU A 31 -8.86 12.09 -7.67
CA GLU A 31 -9.36 12.78 -6.47
C GLU A 31 -8.32 12.74 -5.35
N VAL A 32 -7.65 11.59 -5.21
CA VAL A 32 -6.49 11.41 -4.33
C VAL A 32 -5.31 10.93 -5.18
N PRO A 33 -4.41 11.84 -5.61
CA PRO A 33 -3.26 11.49 -6.44
C PRO A 33 -2.10 10.94 -5.60
N LEU A 34 -1.12 10.31 -6.27
CA LEU A 34 0.08 9.77 -5.62
C LEU A 34 0.83 10.80 -4.73
N LYS A 35 0.87 12.07 -5.14
CA LYS A 35 1.51 13.15 -4.36
C LYS A 35 0.83 13.50 -3.05
N ALA A 36 -0.41 13.05 -2.83
CA ALA A 36 -1.07 13.17 -1.54
C ALA A 36 -0.38 12.29 -0.47
N LEU A 37 0.28 11.19 -0.89
CA LEU A 37 0.90 10.21 0.00
C LEU A 37 -0.08 9.70 1.08
N ASP A 38 -1.34 9.52 0.69
CA ASP A 38 -2.42 9.01 1.53
C ASP A 38 -2.44 7.47 1.55
N ASP A 39 -3.37 6.88 2.29
CA ASP A 39 -3.46 5.43 2.44
C ASP A 39 -3.75 4.71 1.12
N ALA A 40 -4.52 5.32 0.21
CA ALA A 40 -4.84 4.78 -1.11
C ALA A 40 -5.01 5.88 -2.18
N ALA A 41 -5.00 5.49 -3.45
CA ALA A 41 -5.36 6.39 -4.55
C ALA A 41 -6.87 6.34 -4.83
N VAL A 42 -7.43 7.47 -5.28
CA VAL A 42 -8.86 7.56 -5.65
C VAL A 42 -9.00 8.11 -7.07
N PHE A 43 -9.69 7.36 -7.92
CA PHE A 43 -9.97 7.72 -9.31
C PHE A 43 -11.35 7.21 -9.72
N GLY A 44 -12.25 8.12 -10.12
CA GLY A 44 -13.57 7.76 -10.63
C GLY A 44 -14.39 6.92 -9.65
N ASN A 45 -14.44 7.34 -8.38
CA ASN A 45 -15.05 6.61 -7.25
C ASN A 45 -14.45 5.22 -6.96
N ILE A 46 -13.29 4.88 -7.51
CA ILE A 46 -12.56 3.65 -7.18
C ILE A 46 -11.43 3.99 -6.22
N VAL A 47 -11.42 3.33 -5.07
CA VAL A 47 -10.28 3.32 -4.14
C VAL A 47 -9.37 2.16 -4.49
N LEU A 48 -8.09 2.45 -4.75
CA LEU A 48 -7.09 1.46 -5.11
C LEU A 48 -5.93 1.48 -4.10
N LYS A 49 -5.72 0.35 -3.43
CA LYS A 49 -4.61 0.09 -2.52
C LYS A 49 -3.79 -1.10 -3.00
N SER A 50 -2.48 -1.04 -2.79
CA SER A 50 -1.59 -2.20 -2.82
C SER A 50 -0.66 -2.15 -1.62
N ASP A 51 -0.39 -3.31 -1.02
CA ASP A 51 0.64 -3.47 0.01
C ASP A 51 1.39 -4.81 -0.19
N SER A 52 2.57 -4.93 0.41
CA SER A 52 3.39 -6.14 0.34
C SER A 52 3.87 -6.51 1.73
N HIS A 53 3.68 -7.78 2.10
CA HIS A 53 3.90 -8.25 3.46
C HIS A 53 5.10 -9.19 3.50
N VAL A 54 6.05 -8.89 4.39
CA VAL A 54 7.30 -9.65 4.57
C VAL A 54 7.54 -10.04 6.03
N VAL A 55 6.46 -10.13 6.82
CA VAL A 55 6.51 -10.40 8.27
C VAL A 55 7.20 -11.73 8.57
N LYS A 56 7.96 -11.76 9.67
CA LYS A 56 8.60 -12.96 10.22
C LYS A 56 8.35 -13.00 11.73
N PRO A 57 7.94 -14.15 12.31
CA PRO A 57 7.62 -15.42 11.63
C PRO A 57 6.34 -15.31 10.78
N ILE A 58 6.13 -16.28 9.88
CA ILE A 58 4.93 -16.33 9.01
C ILE A 58 3.64 -16.52 9.84
N PHE A 59 3.72 -17.31 10.91
CA PHE A 59 2.65 -17.54 11.87
C PHE A 59 3.09 -16.99 13.23
N PHE A 60 2.23 -16.24 13.91
CA PHE A 60 2.52 -15.60 15.19
C PHE A 60 1.29 -15.59 16.10
N PRO A 61 1.44 -15.39 17.42
CA PRO A 61 0.29 -15.29 18.32
C PRO A 61 -0.68 -14.18 17.85
N GLY A 62 -1.91 -14.57 17.51
CA GLY A 62 -2.95 -13.65 17.03
C GLY A 62 -3.09 -13.53 15.51
N GLY A 63 -2.26 -14.19 14.70
CA GLY A 63 -2.42 -14.17 13.25
C GLY A 63 -1.32 -14.84 12.43
N ASP A 64 -1.35 -14.56 11.14
CA ASP A 64 -0.39 -15.03 10.15
C ASP A 64 -0.22 -13.99 9.04
N ILE A 65 0.74 -14.20 8.15
CA ILE A 65 1.01 -13.32 7.01
C ILE A 65 -0.22 -13.11 6.10
N GLY A 66 -1.08 -14.13 5.95
CA GLY A 66 -2.27 -14.06 5.12
C GLY A 66 -3.34 -13.18 5.78
N ARG A 67 -3.59 -13.38 7.08
CA ARG A 67 -4.46 -12.51 7.87
C ARG A 67 -3.96 -11.07 7.84
N LEU A 68 -2.66 -10.85 8.01
CA LEU A 68 -2.06 -9.52 7.93
C LEU A 68 -2.26 -8.90 6.55
N ALA A 69 -2.05 -9.67 5.48
CA ALA A 69 -2.17 -9.17 4.12
C ALA A 69 -3.60 -8.71 3.77
N VAL A 70 -4.58 -9.52 4.15
CA VAL A 70 -6.00 -9.18 3.96
C VAL A 70 -6.39 -8.01 4.86
N SER A 71 -6.10 -8.08 6.16
CA SER A 71 -6.57 -7.06 7.11
C SER A 71 -5.92 -5.69 6.88
N GLY A 72 -4.62 -5.62 6.58
CA GLY A 72 -3.95 -4.36 6.27
C GLY A 72 -4.57 -3.69 5.04
N THR A 73 -4.68 -4.42 3.93
CA THR A 73 -5.27 -3.88 2.69
C THR A 73 -6.73 -3.45 2.87
N VAL A 74 -7.54 -4.25 3.58
CA VAL A 74 -8.95 -3.93 3.87
C VAL A 74 -9.06 -2.69 4.76
N ASN A 75 -8.21 -2.57 5.79
CA ASN A 75 -8.22 -1.43 6.69
C ASN A 75 -7.90 -0.13 5.96
N ASP A 76 -6.89 -0.13 5.08
CA ASP A 76 -6.50 1.04 4.30
C ASP A 76 -7.62 1.49 3.34
N ILE A 77 -8.37 0.56 2.76
CA ILE A 77 -9.55 0.91 1.95
C ILE A 77 -10.67 1.47 2.85
N ALA A 78 -10.89 0.87 4.02
CA ALA A 78 -11.97 1.26 4.92
C ALA A 78 -11.77 2.66 5.53
N VAL A 79 -10.54 3.06 5.88
CA VAL A 79 -10.25 4.40 6.41
C VAL A 79 -10.45 5.51 5.38
N MET A 80 -10.41 5.17 4.09
CA MET A 80 -10.79 6.07 2.98
C MET A 80 -12.31 6.22 2.83
N GLY A 81 -13.11 5.53 3.66
CA GLY A 81 -14.57 5.57 3.61
C GLY A 81 -15.18 4.71 2.48
N ALA A 82 -14.40 3.80 1.89
CA ALA A 82 -14.87 2.93 0.82
C ALA A 82 -15.20 1.50 1.29
N GLU A 83 -16.12 0.86 0.59
CA GLU A 83 -16.45 -0.55 0.78
C GLU A 83 -15.47 -1.43 -0.02
N PRO A 84 -14.71 -2.34 0.62
CA PRO A 84 -13.84 -3.26 -0.10
C PRO A 84 -14.66 -4.29 -0.89
N VAL A 85 -14.52 -4.29 -2.22
CA VAL A 85 -15.32 -5.17 -3.11
C VAL A 85 -14.53 -6.33 -3.71
N ALA A 86 -13.20 -6.21 -3.82
CA ALA A 86 -12.33 -7.22 -4.40
C ALA A 86 -10.89 -7.08 -3.88
N LEU A 87 -10.15 -8.19 -3.87
CA LEU A 87 -8.73 -8.22 -3.54
C LEU A 87 -7.97 -9.00 -4.62
N THR A 88 -6.77 -8.54 -4.94
CA THR A 88 -5.79 -9.32 -5.71
C THR A 88 -4.74 -9.90 -4.76
N CYS A 89 -4.14 -11.02 -5.11
CA CYS A 89 -3.10 -11.66 -4.31
C CYS A 89 -1.95 -12.08 -5.21
N GLY A 90 -0.79 -11.45 -5.01
CA GLY A 90 0.48 -11.86 -5.61
C GLY A 90 1.34 -12.54 -4.55
N LEU A 91 1.81 -13.74 -4.83
CA LEU A 91 2.69 -14.50 -3.94
C LEU A 91 4.09 -14.61 -4.56
N ILE A 92 5.10 -14.23 -3.79
CA ILE A 92 6.50 -14.51 -4.09
C ILE A 92 6.93 -15.59 -3.10
N LEU A 93 7.16 -16.80 -3.61
CA LEU A 93 7.51 -17.97 -2.81
C LEU A 93 8.98 -18.30 -3.04
N GLU A 94 9.69 -18.60 -1.96
CA GLU A 94 11.01 -19.24 -2.04
C GLU A 94 10.82 -20.67 -2.57
N GLU A 95 11.73 -21.12 -3.43
CA GLU A 95 11.77 -22.50 -3.87
C GLU A 95 12.51 -23.34 -2.82
N GLY A 96 11.87 -24.41 -2.31
CA GLY A 96 12.46 -25.36 -1.36
C GLY A 96 11.79 -25.38 -0.01
#